data_AF-G8QX25-F1
#
_entry.id   AF-G8QX25-F1
#
_cell.length_a   1.000
_cell.length_b   1.000
_cell.length_c   1.000
_cell.angle_alpha   90.00
_cell.angle_beta   90.00
_cell.angle_gamma   90.00
#
_symmetry.space_group_name_H-M   'P 1'
#
loop_
_entity.id
_entity.type
_entity.pdbx_description
1 polymer ?
#
loop_
_entity_poly.entity_id
_entity_poly.type
_entity_poly.pdbx_seq_one_letter_code
_entity_poly.pdbx_strand_id
1 'polypeptide(L)'
;MEDKAQLLLDGAKGFRSLAEALELAAEVLRTQDLKNLLGQKDIQPDLFEAQDSPTIQEPPKDENPLSLIDVRKILAEKSRDGHTDQVRLLLQKYGADKLSAIDPSHYRNLADEAFCLGVTLEDLKSAVDAITSKDKADQLPAIYEHHYATCLENLKPEYYPGFLRDIRRLADE
;
A
#
# COMPACT_ATOMS: atom_id res chain seq x y z
N MET A 1 39.01 -12.42 20.13
CA MET A 1 38.54 -11.02 20.21
C MET A 1 38.66 -10.46 18.81
N GLU A 2 37.79 -10.89 17.90
CA GLU A 2 37.76 -10.32 16.55
C GLU A 2 37.00 -9.00 16.57
N ASP A 3 37.55 -8.09 15.77
CA ASP A 3 37.73 -6.69 16.09
C ASP A 3 36.44 -5.86 16.00
N LYS A 4 35.93 -5.40 17.15
CA LYS A 4 34.96 -4.30 17.20
C LYS A 4 35.48 -3.05 16.46
N ALA A 5 36.81 -2.87 16.42
CA ALA A 5 37.45 -1.82 15.63
C ALA A 5 37.27 -2.01 14.12
N GLN A 6 37.32 -3.25 13.63
CA GLN A 6 37.12 -3.58 12.22
C GLN A 6 35.67 -3.36 11.81
N LEU A 7 34.71 -3.73 12.67
CA LEU A 7 33.29 -3.47 12.43
C LEU A 7 32.98 -1.96 12.31
N LEU A 8 33.60 -1.13 13.16
CA LEU A 8 33.47 0.32 13.07
C LEU A 8 34.08 0.87 11.76
N LEU A 9 35.21 0.31 11.34
CA LEU A 9 35.86 0.69 10.09
C LEU A 9 35.01 0.31 8.88
N ASP A 10 34.38 -0.86 8.88
CA ASP A 10 33.52 -1.32 7.79
C ASP A 10 32.21 -0.53 7.74
N GLY A 11 31.64 -0.17 8.89
CA GLY A 11 30.53 0.79 8.95
C GLY A 11 30.91 2.15 8.36
N ALA A 12 32.10 2.68 8.69
CA ALA A 12 32.59 3.94 8.13
C ALA A 12 32.83 3.89 6.62
N LYS A 13 33.26 2.74 6.07
CA LYS A 13 33.35 2.53 4.62
C LYS A 13 31.97 2.54 3.97
N GLY A 14 30.98 1.87 4.56
CA GLY A 14 29.60 1.87 4.07
C GLY A 14 29.02 3.29 3.99
N PHE A 15 29.24 4.12 5.02
CA PHE A 15 28.81 5.52 5.00
C PHE A 15 29.51 6.35 3.92
N ARG A 16 30.79 6.06 3.62
CA ARG A 16 31.51 6.73 2.53
C ARG A 16 30.96 6.34 1.16
N SER A 17 30.72 5.06 0.91
CA SER A 17 30.10 4.59 -0.34
C SER A 17 28.70 5.17 -0.54
N LEU A 18 27.92 5.33 0.53
CA LEU A 18 26.63 6.01 0.47
C LEU A 18 26.78 7.51 0.12
N ALA A 19 27.78 8.19 0.67
CA ALA A 19 28.05 9.58 0.35
C ALA A 19 28.42 9.77 -1.13
N GLU A 20 29.26 8.89 -1.68
CA GLU A 20 29.64 8.89 -3.09
C GLU A 20 28.42 8.64 -4.01
N ALA A 21 27.52 7.72 -3.63
CA ALA A 21 26.28 7.47 -4.37
C ALA A 21 25.33 8.68 -4.38
N LEU A 22 25.22 9.38 -3.26
CA LEU A 22 24.39 10.60 -3.16
C LEU A 22 24.99 11.77 -3.95
N GLU A 23 26.32 11.90 -3.95
CA GLU A 23 27.02 12.93 -4.74
C GLU A 23 26.81 12.70 -6.25
N LEU A 24 26.95 11.46 -6.70
CA LEU A 24 26.66 11.06 -8.08
C LEU A 24 25.20 11.34 -8.46
N ALA A 25 24.24 10.96 -7.61
CA ALA A 25 22.83 11.21 -7.85
C ALA A 25 22.51 12.72 -7.92
N ALA A 26 23.13 13.53 -7.06
CA ALA A 26 22.97 14.98 -7.09
C ALA A 26 23.57 15.60 -8.37
N GLU A 27 24.69 15.08 -8.88
CA GLU A 27 25.30 15.54 -10.13
C GLU A 27 24.44 15.18 -11.35
N VAL A 28 23.83 14.00 -11.36
CA VAL A 28 22.84 13.58 -12.37
C VAL A 28 21.61 14.50 -12.36
N LEU A 29 21.15 14.93 -11.18
CA LEU A 29 20.01 15.85 -11.07
C LEU A 29 20.36 17.28 -11.49
N ARG A 30 21.60 17.75 -11.28
CA ARG A 30 22.07 19.08 -11.71
C ARG A 30 22.15 19.21 -13.22
N THR A 31 22.43 18.13 -13.93
CA THR A 31 22.69 18.18 -15.37
C THR A 31 21.41 18.15 -16.23
N GLN A 32 20.21 17.96 -15.65
CA GLN A 32 18.92 17.88 -16.36
C GLN A 32 18.92 16.98 -17.63
N ASP A 33 19.83 16.01 -17.72
CA ASP A 33 19.96 15.16 -18.91
C ASP A 33 19.59 13.71 -18.58
N LEU A 34 18.35 13.52 -18.12
CA LEU A 34 17.74 12.21 -17.85
C LEU A 34 17.65 11.31 -19.09
N LYS A 35 17.92 11.83 -20.30
CA LYS A 35 17.83 11.08 -21.56
C LYS A 35 19.13 10.40 -21.98
N ASN A 36 20.29 10.78 -21.43
CA ASN A 36 21.58 10.28 -21.91
C ASN A 36 22.21 9.16 -21.06
N LEU A 37 21.63 8.77 -19.92
CA LEU A 37 22.17 7.69 -19.06
C LEU A 37 21.37 6.37 -19.09
N LEU A 38 20.19 6.33 -19.73
CA LEU A 38 19.47 5.07 -19.96
C LEU A 38 20.04 4.27 -21.16
N GLY A 39 21.08 4.80 -21.82
CA GLY A 39 21.81 4.12 -22.88
C GLY A 39 23.23 3.78 -22.44
N GLN A 40 23.46 2.53 -22.04
CA GLN A 40 24.76 1.91 -21.72
C GLN A 40 25.31 2.34 -20.34
N LYS A 41 25.59 1.45 -19.39
CA LYS A 41 26.43 0.25 -19.50
C LYS A 41 26.28 -0.59 -18.20
N ASP A 42 26.43 -1.89 -18.35
CA ASP A 42 26.37 -2.98 -17.37
C ASP A 42 26.68 -2.63 -15.90
N ILE A 43 25.69 -2.77 -15.02
CA ILE A 43 25.89 -2.86 -13.57
C ILE A 43 25.90 -4.34 -13.20
N GLN A 44 27.05 -4.81 -12.70
CA GLN A 44 27.26 -6.20 -12.29
C GLN A 44 26.33 -6.57 -11.12
N PRO A 45 25.70 -7.77 -11.14
CA PRO A 45 24.76 -8.18 -10.11
C PRO A 45 25.51 -8.90 -8.99
N ASP A 46 26.10 -8.18 -8.03
CA ASP A 46 26.77 -8.88 -6.92
C ASP A 46 26.91 -8.12 -5.59
N LEU A 47 25.89 -7.37 -5.16
CA LEU A 47 25.95 -6.66 -3.86
C LEU A 47 24.66 -6.74 -3.01
N PHE A 48 23.90 -7.82 -3.16
CA PHE A 48 22.81 -8.13 -2.22
C PHE A 48 22.92 -9.56 -1.69
N GLU A 49 24.04 -9.89 -1.04
CA GLU A 49 24.04 -10.98 -0.07
C GLU A 49 23.51 -10.44 1.27
N ALA A 50 22.20 -10.58 1.46
CA ALA A 50 21.57 -10.45 2.76
C ALA A 50 21.85 -11.72 3.57
N GLN A 51 22.85 -11.67 4.45
CA GLN A 51 23.09 -12.75 5.41
C GLN A 51 22.18 -12.63 6.64
N ASP A 52 21.40 -13.70 6.79
CA ASP A 52 20.84 -14.33 8.00
C ASP A 52 20.00 -13.51 8.98
N SER A 53 18.71 -13.85 9.02
CA SER A 53 17.82 -13.62 10.16
C SER A 53 17.11 -14.95 10.46
N PRO A 54 16.99 -15.35 11.72
CA PRO A 54 16.67 -16.72 12.11
C PRO A 54 15.28 -17.14 11.66
N THR A 55 15.20 -18.41 11.25
CA THR A 55 14.01 -19.11 10.78
C THR A 55 12.79 -18.85 11.68
N ILE A 56 11.72 -18.31 11.10
CA ILE A 56 10.38 -18.36 11.67
C ILE A 56 9.57 -19.25 10.73
N GLN A 57 9.12 -20.36 11.33
CA GLN A 57 8.33 -21.43 10.73
C GLN A 57 7.16 -20.87 9.92
N GLU A 58 6.96 -21.38 8.70
CA GLU A 58 5.78 -21.12 7.87
C GLU A 58 4.49 -21.56 8.58
N PRO A 59 3.48 -20.68 8.70
CA PRO A 59 2.08 -21.07 8.62
C PRO A 59 1.54 -20.77 7.22
N PRO A 60 0.38 -21.34 6.86
CA PRO A 60 0.13 -21.88 5.53
C PRO A 60 -0.17 -20.80 4.48
N LYS A 61 0.19 -21.20 3.25
CA LYS A 61 -0.20 -20.70 1.93
C LYS A 61 -1.55 -19.97 1.91
N ASP A 62 -1.50 -18.64 1.84
CA ASP A 62 -2.56 -17.84 1.23
C ASP A 62 -1.96 -16.71 0.38
N GLU A 63 -2.60 -16.51 -0.75
CA GLU A 63 -2.36 -15.57 -1.85
C GLU A 63 -1.43 -14.39 -1.54
N ASN A 64 -0.29 -14.30 -2.27
CA ASN A 64 0.66 -13.18 -2.33
C ASN A 64 0.40 -12.07 -1.29
N PRO A 65 0.94 -12.18 -0.06
CA PRO A 65 0.64 -11.22 0.99
C PRO A 65 0.99 -9.81 0.50
N LEU A 66 -0.02 -8.94 0.50
CA LEU A 66 0.14 -7.52 0.15
C LEU A 66 1.34 -6.97 0.91
N SER A 67 2.29 -6.37 0.19
CA SER A 67 3.52 -5.94 0.85
C SER A 67 3.25 -4.75 1.79
N LEU A 68 3.97 -4.69 2.90
CA LEU A 68 3.90 -3.55 3.82
C LEU A 68 4.22 -2.21 3.11
N ILE A 69 5.00 -2.25 2.03
CA ILE A 69 5.30 -1.08 1.21
C ILE A 69 4.04 -0.59 0.49
N ASP A 70 3.27 -1.49 -0.11
CA ASP A 70 2.08 -1.11 -0.87
C ASP A 70 0.96 -0.62 0.04
N VAL A 71 0.75 -1.27 1.19
CA VAL A 71 -0.20 -0.78 2.20
C VAL A 71 0.22 0.61 2.70
N ARG A 72 1.51 0.85 2.90
CA ARG A 72 2.01 2.17 3.30
C ARG A 72 1.72 3.24 2.25
N LYS A 73 1.83 2.93 0.95
CA LYS A 73 1.48 3.87 -0.12
C LYS A 73 0.02 4.27 -0.04
N ILE A 74 -0.88 3.29 0.11
CA ILE A 74 -2.33 3.52 0.20
C ILE A 74 -2.67 4.41 1.40
N LEU A 75 -2.12 4.10 2.58
CA LEU A 75 -2.36 4.92 3.78
C LEU A 75 -1.78 6.33 3.64
N ALA A 76 -0.61 6.48 3.00
CA ALA A 76 0.02 7.78 2.76
C ALA A 76 -0.80 8.64 1.79
N GLU A 77 -1.34 8.04 0.72
CA GLU A 77 -2.26 8.72 -0.20
C GLU A 77 -3.50 9.22 0.55
N LYS A 78 -4.16 8.35 1.33
CA LYS A 78 -5.34 8.76 2.12
C LYS A 78 -5.03 9.85 3.15
N SER A 79 -3.86 9.81 3.77
CA SER A 79 -3.41 10.88 4.67
C SER A 79 -3.20 12.21 3.94
N ARG A 80 -2.64 12.19 2.71
CA ARG A 80 -2.49 13.38 1.85
C ARG A 80 -3.83 13.97 1.43
N ASP A 81 -4.83 13.13 1.24
CA ASP A 81 -6.21 13.55 0.94
C ASP A 81 -6.93 14.16 2.17
N GLY A 82 -6.26 14.27 3.32
CA GLY A 82 -6.80 14.87 4.54
C GLY A 82 -7.40 13.87 5.54
N HIS A 83 -7.40 12.58 5.22
CA HIS A 83 -8.03 11.54 6.06
C HIS A 83 -7.09 10.99 7.14
N THR A 84 -6.16 11.80 7.64
CA THR A 84 -5.10 11.35 8.58
C THR A 84 -5.66 10.79 9.89
N ASP A 85 -6.69 11.43 10.46
CA ASP A 85 -7.32 10.94 11.70
C ASP A 85 -8.07 9.63 11.50
N GLN A 86 -8.72 9.46 10.34
CA GLN A 86 -9.40 8.22 9.99
C GLN A 86 -8.40 7.09 9.73
N VAL A 87 -7.25 7.38 9.11
CA VAL A 87 -6.15 6.42 8.96
C VAL A 87 -5.64 5.97 10.33
N ARG A 88 -5.45 6.90 11.28
CA ARG A 88 -5.05 6.55 12.65
C ARG A 88 -6.08 5.67 13.34
N LEU A 89 -7.37 6.04 13.27
CA LEU A 89 -8.45 5.26 13.86
C LEU A 89 -8.55 3.87 13.21
N LEU A 90 -8.31 3.78 11.91
CA LEU A 90 -8.27 2.52 11.19
C LEU A 90 -7.14 1.62 11.69
N LEU A 91 -5.92 2.14 11.84
CA LEU A 91 -4.81 1.36 12.42
C LEU A 91 -5.17 0.84 13.82
N GLN A 92 -5.79 1.68 14.66
CA GLN A 92 -6.23 1.31 16.00
C GLN A 92 -7.33 0.25 16.01
N LYS A 93 -8.24 0.26 15.02
CA LYS A 93 -9.24 -0.81 14.82
C LYS A 93 -8.58 -2.18 14.63
N TYR A 94 -7.40 -2.20 14.00
CA TYR A 94 -6.57 -3.39 13.83
C TYR A 94 -5.59 -3.63 15.00
N GLY A 95 -5.73 -2.88 16.10
CA GLY A 95 -5.02 -3.11 17.35
C GLY A 95 -3.65 -2.43 17.47
N ALA A 96 -3.28 -1.52 16.56
CA ALA A 96 -1.96 -0.89 16.57
C ALA A 96 -2.01 0.60 16.20
N ASP A 97 -1.07 1.39 16.71
CA ASP A 97 -0.91 2.80 16.30
C ASP A 97 -0.07 2.96 15.02
N LYS A 98 0.60 1.90 14.57
CA LYS A 98 1.52 1.91 13.42
C LYS A 98 1.31 0.67 12.56
N LEU A 99 1.38 0.85 11.25
CA LEU A 99 1.24 -0.25 10.27
C LEU A 99 2.26 -1.37 10.49
N SER A 100 3.49 -1.06 10.91
CA SER A 100 4.54 -2.06 11.13
C SER A 100 4.27 -3.00 12.32
N ALA A 101 3.28 -2.70 13.15
CA ALA A 101 2.88 -3.52 14.29
C ALA A 101 1.59 -4.31 14.01
N ILE A 102 1.06 -4.24 12.78
CA ILE A 102 -0.12 -5.00 12.34
C ILE A 102 0.36 -6.30 11.69
N ASP A 103 -0.34 -7.40 11.98
CA ASP A 103 -0.07 -8.69 11.37
C ASP A 103 -0.27 -8.61 9.84
N PRO A 104 0.68 -9.10 9.01
CA PRO A 104 0.54 -9.13 7.56
C PRO A 104 -0.75 -9.80 7.05
N SER A 105 -1.33 -10.75 7.80
CA SER A 105 -2.61 -11.37 7.45
C SER A 105 -3.77 -10.37 7.39
N HIS A 106 -3.65 -9.22 8.06
CA HIS A 106 -4.64 -8.16 8.07
C HIS A 106 -4.42 -7.09 6.99
N TYR A 107 -3.29 -7.10 6.29
CA TYR A 107 -2.94 -6.06 5.32
C TYR A 107 -3.95 -5.91 4.18
N ARG A 108 -4.49 -7.03 3.68
CA ARG A 108 -5.52 -6.99 2.62
C ARG A 108 -6.77 -6.26 3.08
N ASN A 109 -7.35 -6.71 4.19
CA ASN A 109 -8.55 -6.11 4.74
C ASN A 109 -8.32 -4.64 5.10
N LEU A 110 -7.19 -4.33 5.72
CA LEU A 110 -6.83 -2.96 6.08
C LEU A 110 -6.72 -2.04 4.85
N ALA A 111 -6.06 -2.52 3.79
CA ALA A 111 -5.96 -1.78 2.53
C ALA A 111 -7.34 -1.53 1.91
N ASP A 112 -8.22 -2.53 1.89
CA ASP A 112 -9.58 -2.40 1.37
C ASP A 112 -10.39 -1.38 2.17
N GLU A 113 -10.29 -1.39 3.51
CA GLU A 113 -10.94 -0.36 4.34
C GLU A 113 -10.36 1.03 4.09
N ALA A 114 -9.04 1.13 3.93
CA ALA A 114 -8.35 2.39 3.69
C ALA A 114 -8.80 3.00 2.35
N PHE A 115 -8.96 2.21 1.29
CA PHE A 115 -9.45 2.69 -0.01
C PHE A 115 -10.82 3.35 0.09
N CYS A 116 -11.67 2.86 0.99
CA CYS A 116 -13.01 3.37 1.21
C CYS A 116 -13.05 4.63 2.10
N LEU A 117 -11.91 5.06 2.66
CA LEU A 117 -11.84 6.33 3.40
C LEU A 117 -12.02 7.51 2.44
N GLY A 118 -12.85 8.47 2.86
CA GLY A 118 -13.12 9.68 2.08
C GLY A 118 -13.97 9.46 0.83
N VAL A 119 -14.61 8.30 0.70
CA VAL A 119 -15.45 7.99 -0.47
C VAL A 119 -16.58 9.01 -0.62
N THR A 120 -16.76 9.49 -1.84
CA THR A 120 -17.83 10.44 -2.20
C THR A 120 -18.97 9.73 -2.94
N LEU A 121 -20.13 10.40 -3.04
CA LEU A 121 -21.25 9.86 -3.82
C LEU A 121 -20.91 9.71 -5.31
N GLU A 122 -20.03 10.56 -5.85
CA GLU A 122 -19.58 10.45 -7.25
C GLU A 122 -18.73 9.19 -7.48
N ASP A 123 -17.87 8.84 -6.51
CA ASP A 123 -17.09 7.60 -6.55
C ASP A 123 -18.01 6.38 -6.52
N LEU A 124 -19.05 6.41 -5.69
CA LEU A 124 -20.05 5.34 -5.62
C LEU A 124 -20.83 5.21 -6.93
N LYS A 125 -21.25 6.34 -7.51
CA LYS A 125 -21.96 6.36 -8.79
C LYS A 125 -21.11 5.73 -9.89
N SER A 126 -19.84 6.13 -9.98
CA SER A 126 -18.89 5.54 -10.93
C SER A 126 -18.73 4.03 -10.73
N ALA A 127 -18.70 3.56 -9.49
CA ALA A 127 -18.60 2.14 -9.17
C ALA A 127 -19.88 1.35 -9.56
N VAL A 128 -21.06 1.92 -9.30
CA VAL A 128 -22.35 1.32 -9.67
C VAL A 128 -22.51 1.28 -11.20
N ASP A 129 -22.12 2.33 -11.91
CA ASP A 129 -22.15 2.39 -13.38
C ASP A 129 -21.23 1.31 -13.98
N ALA A 130 -20.06 1.09 -13.36
CA ALA A 130 -19.14 0.02 -13.76
C ALA A 130 -19.74 -1.38 -13.54
N ILE A 131 -20.50 -1.61 -12.47
CA ILE A 131 -21.22 -2.87 -12.26
C ILE A 131 -22.40 -3.02 -13.21
N THR A 132 -23.13 -1.94 -13.49
CA THR A 132 -24.30 -1.97 -14.39
C THR A 132 -23.89 -2.25 -15.83
N SER A 133 -22.67 -1.84 -16.21
CA SER A 133 -22.07 -2.18 -17.50
C SER A 133 -21.58 -3.64 -17.58
N LYS A 134 -21.45 -4.31 -16.43
CA LYS A 134 -21.18 -5.75 -16.34
C LYS A 134 -22.52 -6.49 -16.24
N ASP A 135 -22.60 -7.75 -16.65
CA ASP A 135 -23.81 -8.60 -16.54
C ASP A 135 -24.12 -9.01 -15.07
N LYS A 136 -23.95 -8.08 -14.12
CA LYS A 136 -24.10 -8.28 -12.67
C LYS A 136 -25.06 -7.28 -12.04
N ALA A 137 -25.79 -6.51 -12.85
CA ALA A 137 -26.79 -5.54 -12.38
C ALA A 137 -27.85 -6.17 -11.46
N ASP A 138 -28.19 -7.45 -11.68
CA ASP A 138 -29.17 -8.19 -10.88
C ASP A 138 -28.78 -8.37 -9.40
N GLN A 139 -27.49 -8.22 -9.07
CA GLN A 139 -26.98 -8.35 -7.70
C GLN A 139 -26.96 -7.02 -6.94
N LEU A 140 -27.11 -5.88 -7.63
CA LEU A 140 -27.10 -4.55 -7.00
C LEU A 140 -28.21 -4.35 -5.96
N PRO A 141 -29.48 -4.78 -6.18
CA PRO A 141 -30.54 -4.58 -5.20
C PRO A 141 -30.23 -5.20 -3.84
N ALA A 142 -29.62 -6.38 -3.81
CA ALA A 142 -29.23 -7.05 -2.57
C ALA A 142 -28.15 -6.26 -1.81
N ILE A 143 -27.21 -5.63 -2.53
CA ILE A 143 -26.19 -4.76 -1.93
C ILE A 143 -26.85 -3.51 -1.35
N TYR A 144 -27.76 -2.86 -2.08
CA TYR A 144 -28.50 -1.71 -1.55
C TYR A 144 -29.27 -2.06 -0.27
N GLU A 145 -29.97 -3.21 -0.26
CA GLU A 145 -30.73 -3.67 0.90
C GLU A 145 -29.84 -3.92 2.12
N HIS A 146 -28.65 -4.50 1.93
CA HIS A 146 -27.67 -4.69 3.01
C HIS A 146 -27.26 -3.36 3.69
N HIS A 147 -27.25 -2.28 2.93
CA HIS A 147 -26.92 -0.92 3.40
C HIS A 147 -28.17 -0.05 3.66
N TYR A 148 -29.34 -0.67 3.85
CA TYR A 148 -30.61 -0.03 4.16
C TYR A 148 -31.03 1.05 3.15
N ALA A 149 -30.70 0.83 1.87
CA ALA A 149 -31.03 1.71 0.76
C ALA A 149 -31.83 0.95 -0.30
N THR A 150 -32.54 1.69 -1.15
CA THR A 150 -33.22 1.15 -2.34
C THR A 150 -32.53 1.57 -3.64
N CYS A 151 -31.69 2.62 -3.56
CA CYS A 151 -30.95 3.21 -4.66
C CYS A 151 -29.84 4.11 -4.07
N LEU A 152 -28.95 4.61 -4.92
CA LEU A 152 -27.80 5.39 -4.49
C LEU A 152 -28.19 6.71 -3.82
N GLU A 153 -29.28 7.34 -4.26
CA GLU A 153 -29.75 8.63 -3.72
C GLU A 153 -30.25 8.53 -2.27
N ASN A 154 -30.72 7.34 -1.86
CA ASN A 154 -31.22 7.07 -0.52
C ASN A 154 -30.16 6.48 0.42
N LEU A 155 -28.94 6.23 -0.10
CA LEU A 155 -27.85 5.70 0.69
C LEU A 155 -27.28 6.80 1.60
N LYS A 156 -27.16 6.52 2.90
CA LYS A 156 -26.57 7.48 3.84
C LYS A 156 -25.04 7.46 3.75
N PRO A 157 -24.35 8.62 3.91
CA PRO A 157 -22.90 8.70 3.88
C PRO A 157 -22.16 7.76 4.84
N GLU A 158 -22.77 7.43 5.99
CA GLU A 158 -22.24 6.48 6.96
C GLU A 158 -22.04 5.06 6.39
N TYR A 159 -22.81 4.68 5.37
CA TYR A 159 -22.70 3.38 4.70
C TYR A 159 -21.84 3.40 3.44
N TYR A 160 -21.40 4.57 2.95
CA TYR A 160 -20.64 4.63 1.69
C TYR A 160 -19.40 3.74 1.69
N PRO A 161 -18.59 3.68 2.78
CA PRO A 161 -17.40 2.84 2.78
C PRO A 161 -17.73 1.34 2.68
N GLY A 162 -18.78 0.90 3.37
CA GLY A 162 -19.25 -0.50 3.33
C GLY A 162 -19.85 -0.85 1.97
N PHE A 163 -20.71 0.02 1.45
CA PHE A 163 -21.32 -0.14 0.13
C PHE A 163 -20.27 -0.23 -0.98
N LEU A 164 -19.28 0.66 -0.99
CA LEU A 164 -18.20 0.60 -1.98
C LEU A 164 -17.41 -0.71 -1.90
N ARG A 165 -17.18 -1.24 -0.69
CA ARG A 165 -16.46 -2.51 -0.52
C ARG A 165 -17.21 -3.68 -1.15
N ASP A 166 -18.51 -3.77 -0.93
CA ASP A 166 -19.33 -4.85 -1.49
C ASP A 166 -19.45 -4.73 -3.01
N ILE A 167 -19.59 -3.51 -3.53
CA ILE A 167 -19.57 -3.23 -4.97
C ILE A 167 -18.24 -3.65 -5.60
N ARG A 168 -17.10 -3.36 -4.95
CA ARG A 168 -15.79 -3.78 -5.43
C ARG A 168 -15.62 -5.30 -5.40
N ARG A 169 -16.06 -5.96 -4.34
CA ARG A 169 -16.05 -7.44 -4.28
C ARG A 169 -16.86 -8.05 -5.41
N LEU A 170 -18.05 -7.51 -5.68
CA LEU A 170 -18.88 -7.94 -6.81
C LEU A 170 -18.18 -7.73 -8.16
N ALA A 171 -17.34 -6.68 -8.27
CA ALA A 171 -16.59 -6.38 -9.49
C ALA A 171 -15.43 -7.36 -9.76
N ASP A 172 -14.86 -7.94 -8.70
CA ASP A 172 -13.69 -8.84 -8.71
C ASP A 172 -14.07 -10.33 -8.81
N GLU A 173 -15.29 -10.70 -8.41
CA GLU A 173 -15.90 -12.03 -8.65
C GLU A 173 -16.20 -12.29 -10.14
#